data_AF-A0A3M7L390-F1
#
_entry.id   AF-A0A3M7L390-F1
#
_cell.length_a   1.000
_cell.length_b   1.000
_cell.length_c   1.000
_cell.angle_alpha   90.00
_cell.angle_beta   90.00
_cell.angle_gamma   90.00
#
_symmetry.space_group_name_H-M   'P 1'
#
loop_
_entity.id
_entity.type
_entity.pdbx_description
1 polymer ?
#
loop_
_entity_poly.entity_id
_entity_poly.type
_entity_poly.pdbx_seq_one_letter_code
_entity_poly.pdbx_strand_id
1 'polypeptide(L)'
;MKRAMLEVVATGVVTEPATSRTRPATACAPPQIVAATTVAALQWLGREDHAFVTWDRYHQVYRPSPLGCAALVSGFPPERCMAIHADLQRARECIVLTSDLHLTFLCVSPTDDLIPDWRRLLQLVNSLQASSTSSNVTPNPSHPLQRSSGKPEEMTDSERVGRRFWAALILRDVLAEVDLQEISRKFGAAQGAIQGLQERSSRFASMLAAFCERLQWQDLEMLVSKFQARVLQGVRPELLALTEIPFVRNYTARKLYSAGLRSPDSIAALEDETLLIEILARGSTGR
;
A
#
# COMPACT_ATOMS: atom_id res chain seq x y z
N MET A 1 4.13 23.12 -2.41
CA MET A 1 3.02 24.07 -2.21
C MET A 1 1.65 23.39 -2.18
N LYS A 2 1.26 22.59 -3.18
CA LYS A 2 -0.06 21.93 -3.26
C LYS A 2 -0.45 21.14 -2.01
N ARG A 3 0.41 20.21 -1.54
CA ARG A 3 0.18 19.45 -0.30
C ARG A 3 -0.07 20.37 0.90
N ALA A 4 0.80 21.37 1.12
CA ALA A 4 0.65 22.32 2.22
C ALA A 4 -0.67 23.10 2.12
N MET A 5 -1.08 23.53 0.92
CA MET A 5 -2.36 24.22 0.75
C MET A 5 -3.55 23.31 1.00
N LEU A 6 -3.49 22.06 0.56
CA LEU A 6 -4.53 21.08 0.87
C LEU A 6 -4.63 20.84 2.38
N GLU A 7 -3.50 20.67 3.07
CA GLU A 7 -3.46 20.48 4.52
C GLU A 7 -4.10 21.66 5.27
N VAL A 8 -3.76 22.88 4.87
CA VAL A 8 -4.27 24.10 5.52
C VAL A 8 -5.77 24.30 5.26
N VAL A 9 -6.27 23.99 4.05
CA VAL A 9 -7.71 24.04 3.74
C VAL A 9 -8.48 22.92 4.44
N ALA A 10 -7.96 21.70 4.40
CA ALA A 10 -8.64 20.52 4.96
C ALA A 10 -8.66 20.51 6.50
N THR A 11 -7.70 21.18 7.15
CA THR A 11 -7.70 21.41 8.61
C THR A 11 -8.57 22.60 9.04
N GLY A 12 -9.09 23.39 8.08
CA GLY A 12 -9.91 24.58 8.36
C GLY A 12 -9.11 25.78 8.86
N VAL A 13 -7.77 25.75 8.81
CA VAL A 13 -6.90 26.86 9.22
C VAL A 13 -7.00 28.04 8.25
N VAL A 14 -7.21 27.75 6.96
CA VAL A 14 -7.54 28.76 5.95
C VAL A 14 -8.81 28.38 5.25
N THR A 15 -9.76 29.29 5.32
CA THR A 15 -11.03 29.23 4.61
C THR A 15 -11.14 30.34 3.57
N GLU A 16 -10.51 31.50 3.78
CA GLU A 16 -10.66 32.68 2.93
C GLU A 16 -9.61 32.78 1.79
N PRO A 17 -9.96 33.42 0.67
CA PRO A 17 -9.05 33.63 -0.44
C PRO A 17 -8.03 34.72 -0.08
N ALA A 18 -6.80 34.27 0.18
CA ALA A 18 -5.60 35.11 0.21
C ALA A 18 -5.61 36.29 1.21
N THR A 19 -5.81 36.01 2.50
CA THR A 19 -5.34 36.92 3.57
C THR A 19 -3.90 36.53 3.94
N SER A 20 -3.05 37.49 4.30
CA SER A 20 -1.62 37.34 4.69
C SER A 20 -1.31 36.28 5.77
N ARG A 21 -2.34 35.67 6.37
CA ARG A 21 -2.31 34.52 7.29
C ARG A 21 -2.16 33.15 6.61
N THR A 22 -2.36 33.03 5.29
CA THR A 22 -2.17 31.78 4.51
C THR A 22 -0.71 31.36 4.32
N ARG A 23 0.23 32.09 4.92
CA ARG A 23 1.66 31.83 4.78
C ARG A 23 2.02 30.59 5.60
N PRO A 24 2.53 29.50 4.99
CA PRO A 24 3.26 28.50 5.77
C PRO A 24 4.44 29.23 6.41
N ALA A 25 4.53 29.18 7.74
CA ALA A 25 5.48 29.95 8.53
C ALA A 25 6.95 29.79 8.06
N THR A 26 7.23 28.68 7.36
CA THR A 26 8.50 28.22 6.81
C THR A 26 8.86 28.72 5.40
N ALA A 27 8.07 29.59 4.75
CA ALA A 27 8.44 30.09 3.42
C ALA A 27 9.63 31.07 3.48
N CYS A 28 10.81 30.65 3.01
CA CYS A 28 12.01 31.48 2.83
C CYS A 28 11.96 32.40 1.58
N ALA A 29 10.89 32.34 0.80
CA ALA A 29 10.75 33.09 -0.45
C ALA A 29 10.06 34.46 -0.23
N PRO A 30 10.32 35.45 -1.10
CA PRO A 30 9.67 36.76 -1.01
C PRO A 30 8.15 36.64 -1.15
N PRO A 31 7.38 37.51 -0.47
CA PRO A 31 5.94 37.35 -0.27
C PRO A 31 5.12 37.30 -1.56
N GLN A 32 5.56 38.00 -2.62
CA GLN A 32 4.90 38.02 -3.92
C GLN A 32 4.94 36.65 -4.62
N ILE A 33 6.07 35.93 -4.53
CA ILE A 33 6.25 34.61 -5.14
C ILE A 33 5.40 33.57 -4.38
N VAL A 34 5.34 33.68 -3.05
CA VAL A 34 4.52 32.79 -2.21
C VAL A 34 3.03 32.97 -2.51
N ALA A 35 2.56 34.21 -2.68
CA ALA A 35 1.17 34.47 -3.06
C ALA A 35 0.83 33.86 -4.43
N ALA A 36 1.66 34.09 -5.45
CA ALA A 36 1.44 33.54 -6.79
C ALA A 36 1.41 31.99 -6.79
N THR A 37 2.36 31.36 -6.10
CA THR A 37 2.42 29.88 -5.99
C THR A 37 1.29 29.29 -5.15
N THR A 38 0.78 30.03 -4.16
CA THR A 38 -0.40 29.66 -3.37
C THR A 38 -1.66 29.66 -4.23
N VAL A 39 -1.89 30.74 -4.98
CA VAL A 39 -3.04 30.84 -5.91
C VAL A 39 -2.97 29.74 -6.96
N ALA A 40 -1.80 29.51 -7.58
CA ALA A 40 -1.62 28.44 -8.55
C ALA A 40 -1.89 27.03 -7.94
N ALA A 41 -1.49 26.82 -6.69
CA ALA A 41 -1.75 25.56 -5.98
C ALA A 41 -3.24 25.36 -5.67
N LEU A 42 -3.95 26.40 -5.22
CA LEU A 42 -5.40 26.33 -4.97
C LEU A 42 -6.19 26.15 -6.27
N GLN A 43 -5.80 26.84 -7.34
CA GLN A 43 -6.38 26.64 -8.68
C GLN A 43 -6.19 25.22 -9.17
N TRP A 44 -5.01 24.62 -8.94
CA TRP A 44 -4.75 23.22 -9.28
C TRP A 44 -5.62 22.28 -8.44
N LEU A 45 -5.71 22.47 -7.12
CA LEU A 45 -6.52 21.64 -6.21
C LEU A 45 -8.04 21.72 -6.46
N GLY A 46 -8.49 22.81 -7.08
CA GLY A 46 -9.89 23.06 -7.40
C GLY A 46 -10.27 22.80 -8.86
N ARG A 47 -9.40 22.15 -9.66
CA ARG A 47 -9.78 21.79 -11.03
C ARG A 47 -10.88 20.73 -11.05
N GLU A 48 -11.69 20.74 -12.10
CA GLU A 48 -12.83 19.84 -12.26
C GLU A 48 -12.41 18.36 -12.42
N ASP A 49 -11.23 18.10 -12.98
CA ASP A 49 -10.71 16.74 -13.18
C ASP A 49 -10.27 16.07 -11.86
N HIS A 50 -9.95 16.85 -10.83
CA HIS A 50 -9.58 16.36 -9.51
C HIS A 50 -9.93 17.37 -8.42
N ALA A 51 -11.22 17.44 -8.07
CA ALA A 51 -11.72 18.34 -7.04
C ALA A 51 -11.27 17.88 -5.64
N PHE A 52 -10.07 18.27 -5.19
CA PHE A 52 -9.63 18.11 -3.80
C PHE A 52 -10.21 19.21 -2.91
N VAL A 53 -10.41 20.39 -3.48
CA VAL A 53 -10.97 21.56 -2.81
C VAL A 53 -12.08 22.15 -3.69
N THR A 54 -13.15 22.60 -3.05
CA THR A 54 -14.28 23.28 -3.69
C THR A 54 -14.38 24.72 -3.18
N TRP A 55 -14.77 25.64 -4.05
CA TRP A 55 -15.01 27.03 -3.68
C TRP A 55 -16.51 27.26 -3.43
N ASP A 56 -16.86 27.54 -2.17
CA ASP A 56 -18.21 27.88 -1.76
C ASP A 56 -18.46 29.37 -2.04
N ARG A 57 -19.19 29.65 -3.13
CA ARG A 57 -19.48 31.04 -3.56
C ARG A 57 -20.36 31.80 -2.59
N TYR A 58 -21.19 31.12 -1.79
CA TYR A 58 -22.11 31.81 -0.88
C TYR A 58 -21.37 32.30 0.35
N HIS A 59 -20.57 31.42 0.95
CA HIS A 59 -19.79 31.73 2.14
C HIS A 59 -18.41 32.34 1.84
N GLN A 60 -18.00 32.39 0.56
CA GLN A 60 -16.68 32.84 0.11
C GLN A 60 -15.55 32.08 0.83
N VAL A 61 -15.73 30.75 0.96
CA VAL A 61 -14.76 29.88 1.63
C VAL A 61 -14.36 28.67 0.79
N TYR A 62 -13.12 28.24 0.92
CA TYR A 62 -12.66 26.95 0.44
C TYR A 62 -13.13 25.84 1.37
N ARG A 63 -13.71 24.78 0.80
CA ARG A 63 -14.10 23.55 1.52
C ARG A 63 -13.37 22.35 0.92
N PRO A 64 -12.76 21.48 1.75
CA PRO A 64 -12.17 20.25 1.26
C PRO A 64 -13.28 19.31 0.74
N SER A 65 -13.00 18.60 -0.35
CA SER A 65 -13.86 17.50 -0.79
C SER A 65 -13.57 16.23 0.02
N PRO A 66 -14.39 15.17 -0.09
CA PRO A 66 -14.06 13.86 0.49
C PRO A 66 -12.69 13.34 0.04
N LEU A 67 -12.33 13.56 -1.23
CA LEU A 67 -11.01 13.21 -1.77
C LEU A 67 -9.89 14.04 -1.14
N GLY A 68 -10.13 15.35 -0.91
CA GLY A 68 -9.22 16.23 -0.17
C GLY A 68 -8.98 15.78 1.26
N CYS A 69 -10.06 15.43 1.97
CA CYS A 69 -10.00 14.88 3.32
C CYS A 69 -9.26 13.52 3.35
N ALA A 70 -9.52 12.65 2.38
CA ALA A 70 -8.85 11.35 2.27
C ALA A 70 -7.35 11.52 2.01
N ALA A 71 -6.96 12.43 1.12
CA ALA A 71 -5.56 12.76 0.85
C ALA A 71 -4.83 13.29 2.11
N LEU A 72 -5.49 14.15 2.89
CA LEU A 72 -4.94 14.64 4.16
C LEU A 72 -4.68 13.49 5.14
N VAL A 73 -5.68 12.65 5.39
CA VAL A 73 -5.65 11.62 6.44
C VAL A 73 -4.70 10.49 6.09
N SER A 74 -4.66 10.09 4.81
CA SER A 74 -3.71 9.10 4.31
C SER A 74 -2.28 9.65 4.19
N GLY A 75 -2.09 10.97 4.18
CA GLY A 75 -0.78 11.60 3.98
C GLY A 75 -0.24 11.48 2.55
N PHE A 76 -1.06 11.06 1.59
CA PHE A 76 -0.65 10.98 0.18
C PHE A 76 -0.53 12.38 -0.45
N PRO A 77 0.49 12.61 -1.30
CA PRO A 77 0.54 13.83 -2.08
C PRO A 77 -0.63 13.86 -3.08
N PRO A 78 -1.23 15.03 -3.35
CA PRO A 78 -2.40 15.16 -4.23
C PRO A 78 -2.22 14.51 -5.61
N GLU A 79 -1.02 14.63 -6.19
CA GLU A 79 -0.68 14.03 -7.48
C GLU A 79 -0.82 12.50 -7.46
N ARG A 80 -0.43 11.87 -6.34
CA ARG A 80 -0.50 10.42 -6.17
C ARG A 80 -1.91 9.95 -5.83
N CYS A 81 -2.69 10.78 -5.14
CA CYS A 81 -4.07 10.46 -4.76
C CYS A 81 -4.93 10.16 -5.98
N MET A 82 -4.75 10.86 -7.10
CA MET A 82 -5.51 10.61 -8.32
C MET A 82 -5.30 9.19 -8.85
N ALA A 83 -4.04 8.74 -8.95
CA ALA A 83 -3.71 7.39 -9.40
C ALA A 83 -4.24 6.32 -8.43
N ILE A 84 -4.08 6.54 -7.12
CA ILE A 84 -4.59 5.63 -6.09
C ILE A 84 -6.12 5.55 -6.15
N HIS A 85 -6.80 6.69 -6.26
CA HIS A 85 -8.25 6.74 -6.37
C HIS A 85 -8.76 5.97 -7.59
N ALA A 86 -8.13 6.16 -8.77
CA ALA A 86 -8.47 5.42 -9.98
C ALA A 86 -8.22 3.91 -9.86
N ASP A 87 -7.12 3.49 -9.21
CA ASP A 87 -6.84 2.08 -8.95
C ASP A 87 -7.90 1.45 -8.04
N LEU A 88 -8.26 2.13 -6.95
CA LEU A 88 -9.25 1.66 -5.99
C LEU A 88 -10.66 1.67 -6.59
N GLN A 89 -11.02 2.66 -7.42
CA GLN A 89 -12.30 2.66 -8.16
C GLN A 89 -12.42 1.42 -9.05
N ARG A 90 -11.37 1.10 -9.82
CA ARG A 90 -11.34 -0.13 -10.63
C ARG A 90 -11.45 -1.40 -9.77
N ALA A 91 -10.78 -1.43 -8.62
CA ALA A 91 -10.89 -2.53 -7.68
C ALA A 91 -12.31 -2.69 -7.11
N ARG A 92 -13.03 -1.59 -6.88
CA ARG A 92 -14.44 -1.62 -6.43
C ARG A 92 -15.38 -2.18 -7.49
N GLU A 93 -15.09 -1.96 -8.77
CA GLU A 93 -15.89 -2.50 -9.87
C GLU A 93 -15.61 -4.00 -10.09
N CYS A 94 -14.37 -4.44 -9.91
CA CYS A 94 -14.01 -5.85 -10.07
C CYS A 94 -12.79 -6.24 -9.22
N ILE A 95 -13.05 -6.77 -8.01
CA ILE A 95 -12.01 -7.39 -7.19
C ILE A 95 -11.98 -8.90 -7.40
N VAL A 96 -10.77 -9.45 -7.52
CA VAL A 96 -10.55 -10.89 -7.70
C VAL A 96 -10.07 -11.46 -6.38
N LEU A 97 -10.92 -12.28 -5.75
CA LEU A 97 -10.67 -12.88 -4.43
C LEU A 97 -10.34 -14.38 -4.50
N THR A 98 -10.08 -14.92 -5.69
CA THR A 98 -9.65 -16.32 -5.87
C THR A 98 -8.28 -16.59 -5.27
N SER A 99 -7.45 -15.54 -5.17
CA SER A 99 -6.15 -15.57 -4.50
C SER A 99 -5.87 -14.22 -3.85
N ASP A 100 -4.89 -14.19 -2.95
CA ASP A 100 -4.43 -12.98 -2.29
C ASP A 100 -3.74 -11.98 -3.25
N LEU A 101 -3.49 -12.35 -4.52
CA LEU A 101 -2.67 -11.57 -5.45
C LEU A 101 -3.24 -10.18 -5.76
N HIS A 102 -4.56 -10.04 -5.89
CA HIS A 102 -5.15 -8.72 -6.14
C HIS A 102 -5.00 -7.82 -4.90
N LEU A 103 -5.22 -8.38 -3.70
CA LEU A 103 -5.03 -7.64 -2.45
C LEU A 103 -3.56 -7.26 -2.22
N THR A 104 -2.60 -8.15 -2.54
CA THR A 104 -1.17 -7.79 -2.49
C THR A 104 -0.84 -6.68 -3.47
N PHE A 105 -1.38 -6.73 -4.70
CA PHE A 105 -1.17 -5.68 -5.69
C PHE A 105 -1.68 -4.32 -5.20
N LEU A 106 -2.87 -4.27 -4.60
CA LEU A 106 -3.40 -3.04 -4.02
C LEU A 106 -2.49 -2.51 -2.90
N CYS A 107 -1.98 -3.38 -2.02
CA CYS A 107 -1.14 -3.01 -0.88
C CYS A 107 0.32 -2.64 -1.23
N VAL A 108 0.77 -2.87 -2.46
CA VAL A 108 2.10 -2.42 -2.92
C VAL A 108 2.01 -1.00 -3.46
N SER A 109 2.91 -0.14 -3.00
CA SER A 109 3.02 1.25 -3.49
C SER A 109 3.38 1.28 -4.98
N PRO A 110 2.75 2.14 -5.80
CA PRO A 110 3.12 2.34 -7.21
C PRO A 110 4.54 2.86 -7.44
N THR A 111 5.25 3.26 -6.39
CA THR A 111 6.61 3.84 -6.44
C THR A 111 7.64 2.97 -5.72
N ASP A 112 7.41 1.67 -5.57
CA ASP A 112 8.42 0.79 -4.99
C ASP A 112 9.60 0.61 -5.97
N ASP A 113 10.82 0.62 -5.43
CA ASP A 113 12.06 0.68 -6.22
C ASP A 113 12.57 -0.69 -6.68
N LEU A 114 11.86 -1.77 -6.38
CA LEU A 114 12.25 -3.11 -6.81
C LEU A 114 12.24 -3.21 -8.34
N ILE A 115 13.44 -3.36 -8.91
CA ILE A 115 13.64 -3.54 -10.34
C ILE A 115 13.36 -5.02 -10.69
N PRO A 116 12.36 -5.31 -11.52
CA PRO A 116 12.04 -6.68 -11.92
C PRO A 116 13.02 -7.22 -12.95
N ASP A 117 13.24 -8.54 -12.92
CA ASP A 117 13.73 -9.27 -14.08
C ASP A 117 12.57 -9.43 -15.06
N TRP A 118 12.53 -8.59 -16.09
CA TRP A 118 11.42 -8.56 -17.06
C TRP A 118 11.17 -9.90 -17.76
N ARG A 119 12.22 -10.70 -18.00
CA ARG A 119 12.04 -12.02 -18.63
C ARG A 119 11.35 -12.98 -17.68
N ARG A 120 11.80 -13.02 -16.42
CA ARG A 120 11.15 -13.85 -15.39
C ARG A 120 9.72 -13.40 -15.14
N LEU A 121 9.48 -12.10 -15.07
CA LEU A 121 8.15 -11.57 -14.85
C LEU A 121 7.18 -12.07 -15.94
N LEU A 122 7.61 -12.05 -17.19
CA LEU A 122 6.76 -12.51 -18.29
C LEU A 122 6.53 -14.02 -18.28
N GLN A 123 7.54 -14.81 -17.92
CA GLN A 123 7.36 -16.25 -17.71
C GLN A 123 6.32 -16.53 -16.61
N LEU A 124 6.36 -15.78 -15.51
CA LEU A 124 5.40 -15.89 -14.42
C LEU A 124 4.00 -15.42 -14.82
N VAL A 125 3.88 -14.33 -15.59
CA VAL A 125 2.58 -13.87 -16.11
C VAL A 125 1.98 -14.92 -17.05
N ASN A 126 2.76 -15.47 -17.97
CA ASN A 126 2.30 -16.48 -18.91
C ASN A 126 1.86 -17.76 -18.19
N SER A 127 2.55 -18.19 -17.13
CA SER A 127 2.16 -19.38 -16.37
C SER A 127 0.89 -19.15 -15.53
N LEU A 128 0.69 -17.95 -14.99
CA LEU A 128 -0.54 -17.56 -14.30
C LEU A 128 -1.74 -17.50 -15.25
N GLN A 129 -1.55 -16.98 -16.47
CA GLN A 129 -2.60 -16.94 -17.49
C GLN A 129 -2.99 -18.33 -18.01
N ALA A 130 -2.03 -19.26 -18.08
CA ALA A 130 -2.31 -20.65 -18.47
C ALA A 130 -3.06 -21.45 -17.40
N SER A 131 -2.98 -21.05 -16.12
CA SER A 131 -3.54 -21.80 -15.00
C SER A 131 -4.91 -21.33 -14.53
N SER A 132 -5.35 -20.09 -14.80
CA SER A 132 -6.73 -19.63 -14.47
C SER A 132 -7.14 -18.33 -15.20
N THR A 133 -8.46 -18.10 -15.29
CA THR A 133 -9.28 -16.97 -15.81
C THR A 133 -8.97 -15.54 -15.29
N SER A 134 -7.77 -15.26 -14.80
CA SER A 134 -7.38 -14.00 -14.12
C SER A 134 -6.89 -12.90 -15.09
N SER A 135 -7.64 -12.59 -16.14
CA SER A 135 -7.29 -11.50 -17.08
C SER A 135 -7.20 -10.12 -16.40
N ASN A 136 -7.88 -9.93 -15.27
CA ASN A 136 -8.09 -8.60 -14.67
C ASN A 136 -6.94 -8.15 -13.75
N VAL A 137 -6.03 -9.05 -13.36
CA VAL A 137 -4.92 -8.74 -12.43
C VAL A 137 -3.55 -8.82 -13.13
N THR A 138 -3.46 -9.56 -14.24
CA THR A 138 -2.20 -9.65 -15.00
C THR A 138 -1.99 -8.42 -15.90
N PRO A 139 -0.85 -7.72 -15.78
CA PRO A 139 -0.48 -6.67 -16.71
C PRO A 139 -0.37 -7.22 -18.14
N ASN A 140 -0.72 -6.41 -19.14
CA ASN A 140 -0.60 -6.82 -20.54
C ASN A 140 0.88 -7.01 -20.90
N PRO A 141 1.35 -8.22 -21.27
CA PRO A 141 2.77 -8.58 -21.32
C PRO A 141 3.56 -7.94 -22.48
N SER A 142 2.89 -7.30 -23.43
CA SER A 142 3.48 -6.89 -24.72
C SER A 142 4.40 -5.66 -24.66
N HIS A 143 4.39 -4.85 -23.60
CA HIS A 143 5.09 -3.57 -23.58
C HIS A 143 6.49 -3.53 -22.92
N PRO A 144 6.81 -4.30 -21.86
CA PRO A 144 8.09 -4.13 -21.16
C PRO A 144 9.33 -4.62 -21.93
N LEU A 145 9.20 -5.62 -22.80
CA LEU A 145 10.35 -6.24 -23.50
C LEU A 145 10.87 -5.47 -24.71
N GLN A 146 10.11 -4.52 -25.25
CA GLN A 146 10.51 -3.81 -26.48
C GLN A 146 11.54 -2.70 -26.27
N ARG A 147 11.97 -2.44 -25.02
CA ARG A 147 12.95 -1.39 -24.71
C ARG A 147 14.37 -1.96 -24.57
N SER A 148 15.01 -2.22 -25.71
CA SER A 148 16.46 -2.47 -25.83
C SER A 148 17.24 -1.27 -26.40
N SER A 149 16.72 -0.04 -26.30
CA SER A 149 17.34 1.12 -26.96
C SER A 149 17.30 2.41 -26.11
N GLY A 150 18.27 2.52 -25.20
CA GLY A 150 19.19 3.67 -25.14
C GLY A 150 18.68 5.11 -24.96
N LYS A 151 17.50 5.38 -24.40
CA LYS A 151 17.13 6.74 -23.96
C LYS A 151 16.56 6.77 -22.54
N PRO A 152 16.96 7.73 -21.68
CA PRO A 152 16.31 7.98 -20.40
C PRO A 152 15.01 8.75 -20.68
N GLU A 153 13.95 8.02 -21.04
CA GLU A 153 12.59 8.55 -21.16
C GLU A 153 11.77 8.22 -19.91
N GLU A 154 10.80 9.07 -19.60
CA GLU A 154 9.85 8.91 -18.50
C GLU A 154 9.27 7.49 -18.43
N MET A 155 9.13 6.98 -17.20
CA MET A 155 8.68 5.63 -16.94
C MET A 155 7.23 5.45 -17.40
N THR A 156 7.01 4.54 -18.36
CA THR A 156 5.67 4.29 -18.93
C THR A 156 4.73 3.69 -17.88
N ASP A 157 3.42 3.87 -18.06
CA ASP A 157 2.42 3.27 -17.16
C ASP A 157 2.51 1.73 -17.13
N SER A 158 2.79 1.10 -18.27
CA SER A 158 3.02 -0.36 -18.34
C SER A 158 4.21 -0.81 -17.51
N GLU A 159 5.29 -0.02 -17.48
CA GLU A 159 6.46 -0.31 -16.66
C GLU A 159 6.16 -0.15 -15.17
N ARG A 160 5.42 0.91 -14.78
CA ARG A 160 4.97 1.12 -13.41
C ARG A 160 4.12 -0.03 -12.91
N VAL A 161 3.16 -0.48 -13.72
CA VAL A 161 2.30 -1.61 -13.40
C VAL A 161 3.12 -2.90 -13.30
N GLY A 162 4.06 -3.14 -14.20
CA GLY A 162 4.95 -4.31 -14.17
C GLY A 162 5.82 -4.38 -12.92
N ARG A 163 6.42 -3.25 -12.51
CA ARG A 163 7.20 -3.13 -11.26
C ARG A 163 6.34 -3.43 -10.03
N ARG A 164 5.16 -2.80 -9.96
CA ARG A 164 4.21 -3.03 -8.87
C ARG A 164 3.75 -4.48 -8.80
N PHE A 165 3.47 -5.10 -9.94
CA PHE A 165 3.06 -6.49 -10.01
C PHE A 165 4.18 -7.45 -9.60
N TRP A 166 5.43 -7.18 -9.96
CA TRP A 166 6.58 -7.94 -9.49
C TRP A 166 6.72 -7.92 -7.96
N ALA A 167 6.64 -6.72 -7.36
CA ALA A 167 6.62 -6.58 -5.91
C ALA A 167 5.42 -7.30 -5.27
N ALA A 168 4.24 -7.28 -5.91
CA ALA A 168 3.07 -8.00 -5.43
C ALA A 168 3.26 -9.54 -5.43
N LEU A 169 3.98 -10.08 -6.41
CA LEU A 169 4.36 -11.51 -6.45
C LEU A 169 5.32 -11.89 -5.33
N ILE A 170 6.32 -11.05 -5.05
CA ILE A 170 7.25 -11.23 -3.92
C ILE A 170 6.45 -11.23 -2.62
N LEU A 171 5.60 -10.22 -2.41
CA LEU A 171 4.80 -10.08 -1.20
C LEU A 171 3.84 -11.26 -0.99
N ARG A 172 3.27 -11.78 -2.07
CA ARG A 172 2.42 -12.98 -2.03
C ARG A 172 3.18 -14.19 -1.48
N ASP A 173 4.41 -14.41 -1.94
CA ASP A 173 5.22 -15.55 -1.48
C ASP A 173 5.64 -15.37 0.00
N VAL A 174 5.88 -14.13 0.45
CA VAL A 174 6.07 -13.81 1.88
C VAL A 174 4.83 -14.20 2.69
N LEU A 175 3.64 -13.80 2.26
CA LEU A 175 2.37 -14.12 2.93
C LEU A 175 2.02 -15.61 2.89
N ALA A 176 2.54 -16.34 1.91
CA ALA A 176 2.41 -17.79 1.82
C ALA A 176 3.40 -18.53 2.74
N GLU A 177 4.24 -17.80 3.48
CA GLU A 177 5.26 -18.31 4.40
C GLU A 177 6.33 -19.16 3.69
N VAL A 178 6.68 -18.75 2.47
CA VAL A 178 7.85 -19.30 1.76
C VAL A 178 9.13 -18.77 2.42
N ASP A 179 10.15 -19.63 2.53
CA ASP A 179 11.42 -19.25 3.14
C ASP A 179 12.07 -18.04 2.42
N LEU A 180 12.62 -17.10 3.19
CA LEU A 180 13.19 -15.87 2.63
C LEU A 180 14.39 -16.14 1.71
N GLN A 181 15.17 -17.20 1.92
CA GLN A 181 16.26 -17.57 1.01
C GLN A 181 15.70 -18.09 -0.32
N GLU A 182 14.61 -18.86 -0.27
CA GLU A 182 13.94 -19.33 -1.48
C GLU A 182 13.36 -18.18 -2.29
N ILE A 183 12.68 -17.22 -1.64
CA ILE A 183 12.17 -16.00 -2.29
C ILE A 183 13.33 -15.19 -2.88
N SER A 184 14.41 -15.01 -2.10
CA SER A 184 15.63 -14.30 -2.55
C SER A 184 16.20 -14.91 -3.83
N ARG A 185 16.35 -16.24 -3.87
CA ARG A 185 16.83 -16.97 -5.06
C ARG A 185 15.87 -16.84 -6.25
N LYS A 186 14.57 -16.95 -6.00
CA LYS A 186 13.52 -16.91 -7.04
C LYS A 186 13.46 -15.55 -7.73
N PHE A 187 13.44 -14.46 -6.96
CA PHE A 187 13.26 -13.10 -7.46
C PHE A 187 14.57 -12.31 -7.62
N GLY A 188 15.70 -12.85 -7.17
CA GLY A 188 16.99 -12.15 -7.22
C GLY A 188 17.05 -10.92 -6.30
N ALA A 189 16.22 -10.87 -5.27
CA ALA A 189 16.11 -9.74 -4.34
C ALA A 189 16.75 -10.10 -3.00
N ALA A 190 17.58 -9.21 -2.45
CA ALA A 190 18.17 -9.41 -1.13
C ALA A 190 17.10 -9.52 -0.04
N GLN A 191 17.33 -10.34 0.99
CA GLN A 191 16.36 -10.55 2.07
C GLN A 191 15.92 -9.25 2.78
N GLY A 192 16.86 -8.32 3.00
CA GLY A 192 16.54 -7.01 3.55
C GLY A 192 15.62 -6.17 2.65
N ALA A 193 15.73 -6.33 1.32
CA ALA A 193 14.82 -5.66 0.38
C ALA A 193 13.41 -6.28 0.43
N ILE A 194 13.31 -7.60 0.60
CA ILE A 194 12.04 -8.32 0.76
C ILE A 194 11.34 -7.91 2.07
N GLN A 195 12.08 -7.87 3.19
CA GLN A 195 11.56 -7.40 4.47
C GLN A 195 11.15 -5.92 4.40
N GLY A 196 11.99 -5.07 3.78
CA GLY A 196 11.66 -3.67 3.55
C GLY A 196 10.40 -3.50 2.70
N LEU A 197 10.20 -4.33 1.67
CA LEU A 197 8.98 -4.35 0.87
C LEU A 197 7.75 -4.68 1.73
N GLN A 198 7.84 -5.71 2.57
CA GLN A 198 6.75 -6.10 3.48
C GLN A 198 6.36 -4.95 4.39
N GLU A 199 7.32 -4.32 5.07
CA GLU A 199 7.05 -3.20 5.97
C GLU A 199 6.44 -1.98 5.24
N ARG A 200 7.01 -1.61 4.09
CA ARG A 200 6.47 -0.51 3.27
C ARG A 200 5.06 -0.81 2.79
N SER A 201 4.79 -2.05 2.38
CA SER A 201 3.46 -2.48 1.91
C SER A 201 2.45 -2.48 3.05
N SER A 202 2.84 -2.89 4.26
CA SER A 202 1.98 -2.79 5.46
C SER A 202 1.62 -1.33 5.75
N ARG A 203 2.60 -0.43 5.79
CA ARG A 203 2.35 1.01 6.03
C ARG A 203 1.46 1.59 4.94
N PHE A 204 1.71 1.25 3.67
CA PHE A 204 0.90 1.71 2.55
C PHE A 204 -0.55 1.18 2.64
N ALA A 205 -0.74 -0.08 3.02
CA ALA A 205 -2.07 -0.66 3.24
C ALA A 205 -2.83 0.07 4.37
N SER A 206 -2.16 0.46 5.46
CA SER A 206 -2.78 1.29 6.51
C SER A 206 -3.21 2.65 5.97
N MET A 207 -2.37 3.30 5.15
CA MET A 207 -2.71 4.57 4.50
C MET A 207 -3.89 4.41 3.52
N LEU A 208 -3.95 3.28 2.80
CA LEU A 208 -5.06 2.96 1.90
C LEU A 208 -6.37 2.72 2.64
N ALA A 209 -6.35 2.01 3.77
CA ALA A 209 -7.54 1.81 4.61
C ALA A 209 -8.10 3.17 5.06
N ALA A 210 -7.27 4.03 5.62
CA ALA A 210 -7.67 5.38 6.04
C ALA A 210 -8.17 6.25 4.87
N PHE A 211 -7.60 6.07 3.67
CA PHE A 211 -8.08 6.72 2.45
C PHE A 211 -9.49 6.25 2.06
N CYS A 212 -9.73 4.94 2.09
CA CYS A 212 -11.03 4.34 1.77
C CYS A 212 -12.11 4.72 2.80
N GLU A 213 -11.75 4.77 4.09
CA GLU A 213 -12.62 5.20 5.19
C GLU A 213 -13.18 6.61 4.92
N ARG A 214 -12.31 7.55 4.54
CA ARG A 214 -12.70 8.96 4.27
C ARG A 214 -13.53 9.12 3.00
N LEU A 215 -13.40 8.20 2.05
CA LEU A 215 -14.25 8.13 0.86
C LEU A 215 -15.56 7.37 1.09
N GLN A 216 -15.80 6.86 2.31
CA GLN A 216 -16.94 6.03 2.66
C GLN A 216 -17.00 4.71 1.87
N TRP A 217 -15.85 4.16 1.52
CA TRP A 217 -15.74 2.86 0.84
C TRP A 217 -15.52 1.74 1.85
N GLN A 218 -16.49 1.57 2.74
CA GLN A 218 -16.40 0.71 3.94
C GLN A 218 -16.01 -0.74 3.62
N ASP A 219 -16.58 -1.35 2.58
CA ASP A 219 -16.26 -2.73 2.20
C ASP A 219 -14.79 -2.90 1.81
N LEU A 220 -14.26 -1.95 1.03
CA LEU A 220 -12.87 -1.97 0.61
C LEU A 220 -11.93 -1.63 1.76
N GLU A 221 -12.30 -0.69 2.62
CA GLU A 221 -11.58 -0.37 3.85
C GLU A 221 -11.41 -1.63 4.71
N MET A 222 -12.50 -2.35 5.01
CA MET A 222 -12.46 -3.54 5.85
C MET A 222 -11.57 -4.64 5.25
N LEU A 223 -11.64 -4.84 3.93
CA LEU A 223 -10.79 -5.80 3.22
C LEU A 223 -9.31 -5.42 3.34
N VAL A 224 -8.97 -4.16 3.06
CA VAL A 224 -7.59 -3.67 3.11
C VAL A 224 -7.05 -3.67 4.54
N SER A 225 -7.86 -3.29 5.53
CA SER A 225 -7.49 -3.24 6.94
C SER A 225 -7.16 -4.63 7.50
N LYS A 226 -8.02 -5.63 7.25
CA LYS A 226 -7.74 -7.03 7.64
C LYS A 226 -6.52 -7.60 6.91
N PHE A 227 -6.36 -7.26 5.63
CA PHE A 227 -5.21 -7.71 4.86
C PHE A 227 -3.91 -7.06 5.32
N GLN A 228 -3.95 -5.78 5.74
CA GLN A 228 -2.81 -5.06 6.27
C GLN A 228 -2.20 -5.76 7.50
N ALA A 229 -3.03 -6.26 8.43
CA ALA A 229 -2.54 -7.00 9.58
C ALA A 229 -1.77 -8.28 9.17
N ARG A 230 -2.26 -8.99 8.15
CA ARG A 230 -1.53 -10.14 7.56
C ARG A 230 -0.22 -9.72 6.92
N VAL A 231 -0.20 -8.62 6.16
CA VAL A 231 1.01 -8.08 5.53
C VAL A 231 2.05 -7.67 6.58
N LEU A 232 1.63 -7.00 7.66
CA LEU A 232 2.51 -6.60 8.75
C LEU A 232 3.23 -7.80 9.35
N GLN A 233 2.49 -8.87 9.63
CA GLN A 233 3.02 -10.06 10.29
C GLN A 233 3.70 -11.03 9.31
N GLY A 234 3.37 -10.93 8.02
CA GLY A 234 3.92 -11.79 6.98
C GLY A 234 3.42 -13.22 7.09
N VAL A 235 2.15 -13.43 7.46
CA VAL A 235 1.60 -14.75 7.78
C VAL A 235 0.37 -15.10 6.94
N ARG A 236 0.10 -16.40 6.85
CA ARG A 236 -1.17 -16.95 6.36
C ARG A 236 -2.33 -16.61 7.30
N PRO A 237 -3.58 -16.58 6.80
CA PRO A 237 -4.70 -16.05 7.57
C PRO A 237 -4.96 -16.85 8.86
N GLU A 238 -4.70 -18.16 8.86
CA GLU A 238 -4.90 -19.03 10.02
C GLU A 238 -3.97 -18.72 11.20
N LEU A 239 -2.84 -18.05 10.96
CA LEU A 239 -1.89 -17.69 12.01
C LEU A 239 -2.13 -16.31 12.60
N LEU A 240 -3.00 -15.49 12.00
CA LEU A 240 -3.13 -14.08 12.35
C LEU A 240 -3.50 -13.89 13.83
N ALA A 241 -4.44 -14.69 14.34
CA ALA A 241 -4.85 -14.63 15.76
C ALA A 241 -3.69 -14.91 16.73
N LEU A 242 -2.78 -15.81 16.38
CA LEU A 242 -1.62 -16.12 17.22
C LEU A 242 -0.62 -14.95 17.30
N THR A 243 -0.56 -14.12 16.25
CA THR A 243 0.34 -12.96 16.20
C THR A 243 -0.15 -11.77 17.01
N GLU A 244 -1.36 -11.82 17.57
CA GLU A 244 -1.86 -10.84 18.53
C GLU A 244 -1.14 -10.97 19.88
N ILE A 245 -0.58 -12.15 20.17
CA ILE A 245 0.21 -12.39 21.38
C ILE A 245 1.55 -11.64 21.27
N PRO A 246 1.93 -10.84 22.27
CA PRO A 246 3.21 -10.14 22.27
C PRO A 246 4.39 -11.08 22.01
N PHE A 247 5.33 -10.63 21.18
CA PHE A 247 6.55 -11.36 20.78
C PHE A 247 6.32 -12.64 19.93
N VAL A 248 5.08 -13.01 19.62
CA VAL A 248 4.77 -14.11 18.70
C VAL A 248 4.77 -13.59 17.27
N ARG A 249 5.86 -13.85 16.54
CA ARG A 249 6.00 -13.55 15.11
C ARG A 249 5.74 -14.78 14.25
N ASN A 250 5.75 -14.62 12.93
CA ASN A 250 5.55 -15.67 11.92
C ASN A 250 6.09 -17.06 12.34
N TYR A 251 7.40 -17.17 12.57
CA TYR A 251 8.04 -18.46 12.88
C TYR A 251 7.48 -19.11 14.16
N THR A 252 7.29 -18.31 15.21
CA THR A 252 6.74 -18.78 16.49
C THR A 252 5.27 -19.16 16.34
N ALA A 253 4.48 -18.34 15.64
CA ALA A 253 3.07 -18.62 15.36
C ALA A 253 2.92 -19.94 14.59
N ARG A 254 3.77 -20.18 13.58
CA ARG A 254 3.77 -21.42 12.79
C ARG A 254 4.11 -22.65 13.66
N LYS A 255 5.07 -22.54 14.58
CA LYS A 255 5.37 -23.62 15.53
C LYS A 255 4.18 -23.95 16.42
N LEU A 256 3.58 -22.93 17.05
CA LEU A 256 2.42 -23.09 17.93
C LEU A 256 1.26 -23.75 17.18
N TYR A 257 0.95 -23.23 15.99
CA TYR A 257 -0.11 -23.76 15.14
C TYR A 257 0.12 -25.23 14.74
N SER A 258 1.38 -25.57 14.43
CA SER A 258 1.76 -26.95 14.06
C SER A 258 1.70 -27.92 15.25
N ALA A 259 1.84 -27.41 16.47
CA ALA A 259 1.65 -28.16 17.71
C ALA A 259 0.17 -28.27 18.13
N GLY A 260 -0.76 -27.70 17.37
CA GLY A 260 -2.20 -27.75 17.66
C GLY A 260 -2.75 -26.55 18.43
N LEU A 261 -1.90 -25.61 18.85
CA LEU A 261 -2.28 -24.38 19.53
C LEU A 261 -2.65 -23.32 18.49
N ARG A 262 -3.94 -23.23 18.14
CA ARG A 262 -4.42 -22.44 16.99
C ARG A 262 -5.01 -21.08 17.35
N SER A 263 -5.28 -20.83 18.63
CA SER A 263 -5.81 -19.54 19.11
C SER A 263 -5.12 -19.08 20.39
N PRO A 264 -5.14 -17.77 20.70
CA PRO A 264 -4.70 -17.26 22.00
C PRO A 264 -5.39 -17.97 23.16
N ASP A 265 -6.68 -18.26 23.03
CA ASP A 265 -7.45 -19.01 24.05
C ASP A 265 -6.90 -20.42 24.28
N SER A 266 -6.50 -21.13 23.21
CA SER A 266 -5.92 -22.47 23.33
C SER A 266 -4.57 -22.47 24.06
N ILE A 267 -3.84 -21.35 23.99
CA ILE A 267 -2.58 -21.17 24.72
C ILE A 267 -2.88 -20.81 26.18
N ALA A 268 -3.85 -19.92 26.41
CA ALA A 268 -4.26 -19.50 27.75
C ALA A 268 -4.89 -20.64 28.57
N ALA A 269 -5.50 -21.63 27.90
CA ALA A 269 -6.11 -22.80 28.55
C ALA A 269 -5.10 -23.89 28.96
N LEU A 270 -3.81 -23.73 28.65
CA LEU A 270 -2.79 -24.71 29.06
C LEU A 270 -2.56 -24.64 30.57
N GLU A 271 -2.78 -25.76 31.25
CA GLU A 271 -2.46 -25.89 32.69
C GLU A 271 -0.96 -26.07 32.94
N ASP A 272 -0.24 -26.64 31.96
CA ASP A 272 1.18 -26.97 32.05
C ASP A 272 2.01 -26.13 31.07
N GLU A 273 2.74 -25.16 31.62
CA GLU A 273 3.64 -24.29 30.86
C GLU A 273 4.84 -25.04 30.25
N THR A 274 5.19 -26.23 30.76
CA THR A 274 6.36 -26.98 30.27
C THR A 274 6.18 -27.43 28.82
N LEU A 275 4.94 -27.75 28.41
CA LEU A 275 4.59 -28.07 27.03
C LEU A 275 4.87 -26.90 26.10
N LEU A 276 4.54 -25.68 26.54
CA LEU A 276 4.79 -24.47 25.76
C LEU A 276 6.30 -24.24 25.59
N ILE A 277 7.08 -24.39 26.66
CA ILE A 277 8.54 -24.28 26.62
C ILE A 277 9.13 -25.31 25.66
N GLU A 278 8.66 -26.55 25.69
CA GLU A 278 9.14 -27.62 24.82
C GLU A 278 8.85 -27.31 23.33
N ILE A 279 7.62 -26.89 23.01
CA ILE A 279 7.23 -26.50 21.64
C ILE A 279 8.12 -25.37 21.12
N LEU A 280 8.39 -24.36 21.95
CA LEU A 280 9.23 -23.22 21.57
C LEU A 280 10.71 -23.64 21.40
N ALA A 281 11.20 -24.55 22.26
CA ALA A 281 12.57 -25.06 22.25
C ALA A 281 12.89 -25.96 21.05
N ARG A 282 11.91 -26.66 20.46
CA ARG A 282 12.05 -27.61 19.33
C ARG A 282 12.55 -27.02 17.99
N GLY A 283 13.24 -25.87 17.98
CA GLY A 283 13.91 -25.34 16.79
C GLY A 283 14.87 -24.18 17.03
N SER A 284 15.39 -24.00 18.25
CA SER A 284 16.45 -23.02 18.53
C SER A 284 17.85 -23.49 18.07
N THR A 285 17.98 -24.72 17.56
CA THR A 285 19.24 -25.34 17.14
C THR A 285 19.68 -25.06 15.70
N GLY A 286 18.98 -24.19 14.96
CA GLY A 286 19.35 -23.81 13.59
C GLY A 286 19.30 -22.30 13.38
N ARG A 287 20.38 -21.62 13.74
CA ARG A 287 20.75 -20.30 13.19
C ARG A 287 22.06 -20.45 12.44
#